data_AF-A0A2D7KMM2-F1
#
_entry.id   AF-A0A2D7KMM2-F1
#
_cell.length_a   1.000
_cell.length_b   1.000
_cell.length_c   1.000
_cell.angle_alpha   90.00
_cell.angle_beta   90.00
_cell.angle_gamma   90.00
#
_symmetry.space_group_name_H-M   'P 1'
#
loop_
_entity.id
_entity.type
_entity.pdbx_description
1 polymer ?
#
loop_
_entity_poly.entity_id
_entity_poly.type
_entity_poly.pdbx_seq_one_letter_code
_entity_poly.pdbx_strand_id
1 'polypeptide(L)'
;MSKVQEQLERIRQGAADILREEELVTLLASGRKLNIKAGFDPTAPDLHLGHTVLLNKLRHFQDLGHQVSFLIGDFTGMIGDPSGKTATRPALTAEDVAANA
;
A
#
# COMPACT_ATOMS: atom_id res chain seq x y z
N MET A 1 17.29 11.45 -19.21
CA MET A 1 16.46 12.23 -18.26
C MET A 1 17.18 12.24 -16.93
N SER A 2 16.74 13.01 -15.92
CA SER A 2 17.34 12.87 -14.58
C SER A 2 16.87 11.55 -13.96
N LYS A 3 17.70 10.92 -13.12
CA LYS A 3 17.34 9.69 -12.40
C LYS A 3 16.08 9.84 -11.54
N VAL A 4 15.80 11.06 -11.08
CA VAL A 4 14.59 11.38 -10.31
C VAL A 4 13.36 11.41 -11.22
N GLN A 5 13.47 11.97 -12.43
CA GLN A 5 12.37 11.99 -13.39
C GLN A 5 11.98 10.58 -13.81
N GLU A 6 12.96 9.70 -14.07
CA GLU A 6 12.70 8.30 -14.45
C GLU A 6 11.97 7.53 -13.34
N GLN A 7 12.37 7.74 -12.08
CA GLN A 7 11.66 7.18 -10.92
C GLN A 7 10.22 7.70 -10.84
N LEU A 8 10.04 9.02 -11.01
CA LEU A 8 8.73 9.65 -10.94
C LEU A 8 7.78 9.12 -12.03
N GLU A 9 8.25 9.01 -13.28
CA GLU A 9 7.44 8.44 -14.37
C GLU A 9 7.01 6.99 -14.05
N ARG A 10 7.91 6.17 -13.50
CA ARG A 10 7.58 4.80 -13.10
C ARG A 10 6.56 4.74 -11.96
N ILE A 11 6.60 5.70 -11.04
CA ILE A 11 5.64 5.83 -9.94
C ILE A 11 4.30 6.36 -10.44
N ARG A 12 4.27 7.30 -11.38
CA ARG A 12 3.04 7.83 -12.00
C ARG A 12 2.28 6.79 -12.82
N GLN A 13 2.99 5.89 -13.52
CA GLN A 13 2.35 4.92 -14.41
C GLN A 13 1.31 4.05 -13.67
N GLY A 14 0.03 4.19 -14.02
CA GLY A 14 -1.07 3.43 -13.41
C GLY A 14 -1.47 3.88 -12.01
N ALA A 15 -0.94 5.01 -11.51
CA ALA A 15 -1.48 5.69 -10.34
C ALA A 15 -2.68 6.56 -10.77
N ALA A 16 -3.76 6.52 -9.98
CA ALA A 16 -4.91 7.40 -10.22
C ALA A 16 -4.55 8.86 -9.88
N ASP A 17 -3.94 9.08 -8.72
CA ASP A 17 -3.50 10.38 -8.22
C ASP A 17 -2.21 10.27 -7.40
N ILE A 18 -1.42 11.35 -7.38
CA ILE A 18 -0.29 11.53 -6.46
C ILE A 18 -0.49 12.85 -5.72
N LEU A 19 -0.79 12.77 -4.43
CA LEU A 19 -0.97 13.95 -3.60
C LEU A 19 0.38 14.60 -3.29
N ARG A 20 0.52 15.90 -3.57
CA ARG A 20 1.73 16.70 -3.32
C ARG A 20 2.96 16.11 -4.02
N GLU A 21 2.85 15.93 -5.32
CA GLU A 21 3.89 15.32 -6.14
C GLU A 21 5.25 16.05 -6.04
N GLU A 22 5.25 17.37 -5.88
CA GLU A 22 6.45 18.19 -5.66
C GLU A 22 7.25 17.74 -4.41
N GLU A 23 6.56 17.33 -3.35
CA GLU A 23 7.19 16.76 -2.14
C GLU A 23 7.79 15.39 -2.44
N LEU A 24 7.10 14.55 -3.22
CA LEU A 24 7.63 13.25 -3.64
C LEU A 24 8.92 13.43 -4.45
N VAL A 25 8.97 14.39 -5.39
CA VAL A 25 10.18 14.70 -6.16
C VAL A 25 11.33 15.10 -5.23
N THR A 26 11.05 15.95 -4.24
CA THR A 26 12.05 16.37 -3.24
C THR A 26 12.57 15.18 -2.43
N LEU A 27 11.68 14.27 -2.02
CA LEU A 27 12.04 13.05 -1.30
C LEU A 27 12.90 12.10 -2.15
N LEU A 28 12.55 11.89 -3.42
CA LEU A 28 13.32 11.08 -4.36
C LEU A 28 14.70 11.69 -4.62
N ALA A 29 14.77 13.01 -4.78
CA ALA A 29 16.02 13.75 -4.99
C ALA A 29 16.97 13.69 -3.80
N SER A 30 16.45 13.52 -2.58
CA SER A 30 17.28 13.37 -1.38
C SER A 30 18.13 12.10 -1.37
N GLY A 31 17.84 11.11 -2.23
CA GLY A 31 18.59 9.86 -2.37
C GLY A 31 18.42 8.88 -1.21
N ARG A 32 17.64 9.23 -0.18
CA ARG A 32 17.37 8.33 0.94
C ARG A 32 16.44 7.18 0.52
N LYS A 33 16.56 6.05 1.21
CA LYS A 33 15.59 4.96 1.11
C LYS A 33 14.25 5.42 1.72
N LEU A 34 13.21 5.51 0.90
CA LEU A 34 11.85 5.84 1.36
C LEU A 34 11.20 4.60 1.99
N ASN A 35 10.36 4.83 3.00
CA ASN A 35 9.52 3.80 3.60
C ASN A 35 8.12 3.90 3.00
N ILE A 36 7.74 2.89 2.23
CA ILE A 36 6.49 2.82 1.50
C ILE A 36 5.56 1.88 2.26
N LYS A 37 4.48 2.43 2.80
CA LYS A 37 3.50 1.68 3.59
C LYS A 37 2.28 1.35 2.72
N ALA A 38 1.86 0.09 2.75
CA ALA A 38 0.54 -0.33 2.29
C ALA A 38 -0.12 -1.21 3.37
N GLY A 39 -1.33 -0.83 3.77
CA GLY A 39 -2.12 -1.56 4.76
C GLY A 39 -3.09 -2.52 4.07
N PHE A 40 -3.21 -3.74 4.61
CA PHE A 40 -4.16 -4.76 4.17
C PHE A 40 -4.97 -5.22 5.37
N ASP A 41 -6.28 -5.19 5.21
CA ASP A 41 -7.23 -5.65 6.22
C ASP A 41 -7.43 -7.16 6.06
N PRO A 42 -7.12 -8.00 7.07
CA PRO A 42 -7.21 -9.46 6.99
C PRO A 42 -8.67 -9.96 7.09
N THR A 43 -9.62 -9.22 6.51
CA THR A 43 -11.05 -9.60 6.54
C THR A 43 -11.41 -10.72 5.57
N ALA A 44 -10.55 -11.00 4.60
CA ALA A 44 -10.66 -12.14 3.71
C ALA A 44 -9.40 -13.01 3.82
N PRO A 45 -9.48 -14.32 3.57
CA PRO A 45 -8.33 -15.22 3.66
C PRO A 45 -7.32 -15.00 2.52
N ASP A 46 -7.75 -14.40 1.41
CA ASP A 46 -6.94 -14.31 0.19
C ASP A 46 -6.89 -12.88 -0.39
N LEU A 47 -5.74 -12.56 -1.00
CA LEU A 47 -5.62 -11.39 -1.88
C LEU A 47 -6.17 -11.73 -3.28
N HIS A 48 -7.32 -11.18 -3.62
CA HIS A 48 -7.87 -11.32 -4.97
C HIS A 48 -7.10 -10.50 -6.03
N LEU A 49 -7.33 -10.79 -7.32
CA LEU A 49 -6.66 -10.14 -8.47
C LEU A 49 -6.82 -8.61 -8.53
N GLY A 50 -7.83 -8.03 -7.88
CA GLY A 50 -7.94 -6.56 -7.74
C GLY A 50 -6.72 -5.91 -7.06
N HIS A 51 -5.95 -6.64 -6.25
CA HIS A 51 -4.75 -6.13 -5.60
C HIS A 51 -3.50 -6.10 -6.50
N THR A 52 -3.54 -6.73 -7.68
CA THR A 52 -2.38 -6.88 -8.55
C THR A 52 -1.77 -5.52 -8.94
N VAL A 53 -2.59 -4.49 -9.19
CA VAL A 53 -2.09 -3.14 -9.51
C VAL A 53 -1.31 -2.54 -8.33
N LEU A 54 -1.85 -2.65 -7.12
CA LEU A 54 -1.22 -2.15 -5.90
C LEU A 54 0.09 -2.90 -5.61
N LEU A 55 0.07 -4.24 -5.66
CA LEU A 55 1.26 -5.06 -5.39
C LEU A 55 2.38 -4.80 -6.41
N ASN A 56 2.04 -4.64 -7.70
CA ASN A 56 3.02 -4.26 -8.71
C ASN A 56 3.58 -2.85 -8.46
N LYS A 57 2.78 -1.90 -7.98
CA LYS A 57 3.29 -0.58 -7.60
C LYS A 57 4.28 -0.68 -6.43
N LEU A 58 3.99 -1.48 -5.41
CA LEU A 58 4.94 -1.74 -4.32
C LEU A 58 6.23 -2.37 -4.84
N ARG A 59 6.13 -3.32 -5.77
CA ARG A 59 7.29 -3.92 -6.44
C ARG A 59 8.12 -2.87 -7.17
N HIS A 60 7.51 -1.92 -7.88
CA HIS A 60 8.23 -0.83 -8.52
C HIS A 60 9.02 -0.01 -7.48
N PHE A 61 8.44 0.32 -6.34
CA PHE A 61 9.17 1.01 -5.27
C PHE A 61 10.38 0.20 -4.77
N GLN A 62 10.25 -1.13 -4.63
CA GLN A 62 11.39 -1.99 -4.28
C GLN A 62 12.47 -2.01 -5.36
N ASP A 63 12.08 -2.08 -6.64
CA ASP A 63 13.01 -2.04 -7.79
C ASP A 63 13.76 -0.72 -7.88
N LEU A 64 13.13 0.38 -7.45
CA LEU A 64 13.77 1.69 -7.30
C LEU A 64 14.66 1.80 -6.04
N GLY A 65 14.73 0.74 -5.22
CA GLY A 65 15.60 0.64 -4.05
C GLY A 65 14.96 1.08 -2.74
N HIS A 66 13.65 1.33 -2.70
CA HIS A 66 12.94 1.74 -1.49
C HIS A 66 12.53 0.55 -0.62
N GLN A 67 12.11 0.82 0.62
CA GLN A 67 11.64 -0.19 1.55
C GLN A 67 10.12 -0.23 1.54
N VAL A 68 9.54 -1.41 1.29
CA VAL A 68 8.10 -1.62 1.42
C VAL A 68 7.81 -2.26 2.76
N SER A 69 6.89 -1.64 3.51
CA SER A 69 6.29 -2.18 4.72
C SER A 69 4.85 -2.60 4.39
N PHE A 70 4.65 -3.91 4.26
CA PHE A 70 3.33 -4.52 4.12
C PHE A 70 2.73 -4.66 5.53
N LEU A 71 1.71 -3.86 5.83
CA LEU A 71 1.11 -3.80 7.16
C LEU A 71 -0.20 -4.58 7.17
N ILE A 72 -0.30 -5.58 8.04
CA ILE A 72 -1.57 -6.24 8.35
C ILE A 72 -2.33 -5.39 9.37
N GLY A 73 -3.55 -4.99 9.03
CA GLY A 73 -4.43 -4.20 9.88
C GLY A 73 -5.27 -5.07 10.82
N ASP A 74 -4.63 -5.95 11.59
CA ASP A 74 -5.29 -6.87 12.53
C ASP A 74 -6.20 -6.16 13.53
N PHE A 75 -5.71 -5.09 14.15
CA PHE A 75 -6.45 -4.29 15.11
C PHE A 75 -7.64 -3.55 14.48
N THR A 76 -7.48 -3.03 13.26
CA THR A 76 -8.58 -2.37 12.54
C THR A 76 -9.62 -3.36 12.04
N GLY A 77 -9.21 -4.57 11.66
CA GLY A 77 -10.12 -5.65 11.29
C GLY A 77 -10.99 -6.13 12.45
N MET A 78 -10.45 -6.11 13.68
CA MET A 78 -11.20 -6.42 14.91
C MET A 78 -12.26 -5.35 15.27
N ILE A 79 -12.01 -4.08 14.92
CA ILE A 79 -12.95 -2.96 15.17
C ILE A 79 -14.05 -2.91 14.08
N GLY A 80 -13.70 -3.28 12.85
CA GLY A 80 -14.56 -3.17 11.67
C GLY A 80 -14.49 -1.76 11.08
N ASP A 81 -13.95 -1.65 9.86
CA ASP A 81 -13.86 -0.37 9.14
C ASP A 81 -15.25 0.06 8.61
N PRO A 82 -15.80 1.22 9.02
CA PRO A 82 -17.07 1.74 8.51
C PRO A 82 -16.99 2.31 7.08
N SER A 83 -15.79 2.39 6.50
CA SER A 83 -15.56 3.04 5.22
C SER A 83 -16.24 2.30 4.05
N GLY A 84 -17.34 2.86 3.55
CA GLY A 84 -17.94 2.51 2.26
C GLY A 84 -18.94 1.36 2.22
N LYS A 85 -19.36 0.79 3.36
CA LYS A 85 -20.44 -0.22 3.41
C LYS A 85 -21.49 0.13 4.47
N THR A 86 -22.77 -0.06 4.11
CA THR A 86 -23.96 0.29 4.91
C THR A 86 -24.22 -0.64 6.10
N ALA A 87 -23.48 -1.75 6.22
CA ALA A 87 -23.63 -2.73 7.29
C ALA A 87 -22.28 -2.98 7.97
N THR A 88 -22.26 -2.93 9.29
CA THR A 88 -21.10 -3.28 10.12
C THR A 88 -20.73 -4.74 9.85
N ARG A 89 -19.46 -4.99 9.51
CA ARG A 89 -18.97 -6.36 9.30
C ARG A 89 -18.88 -7.10 10.65
N PRO A 90 -19.11 -8.42 10.70
CA PRO A 90 -18.86 -9.19 11.91
C PRO A 90 -17.38 -9.08 12.30
N ALA A 91 -17.12 -8.85 13.59
CA ALA A 91 -15.77 -8.77 14.14
C ALA A 91 -15.07 -10.14 14.02
N LEU A 92 -13.80 -10.13 13.62
CA LEU A 92 -12.97 -11.34 13.54
C LEU A 92 -12.32 -11.64 14.88
N THR A 93 -12.11 -12.93 15.17
CA THR A 93 -11.30 -13.35 16.31
C THR A 93 -9.81 -13.19 15.98
N ALA A 94 -8.95 -13.16 17.01
CA ALA A 94 -7.50 -13.11 16.81
C ALA A 94 -6.96 -14.33 16.04
N GLU A 95 -7.61 -15.49 16.20
CA GLU A 95 -7.29 -16.74 15.50
C GLU A 95 -7.61 -16.64 14.00
N ASP A 96 -8.77 -16.09 13.66
CA ASP A 96 -9.15 -15.86 12.26
C ASP A 96 -8.20 -14.88 11.56
N VAL A 97 -7.82 -13.80 12.26
CA VAL A 97 -6.88 -12.81 11.74
C VAL A 97 -5.50 -13.41 11.48
N ALA A 98 -5.00 -14.26 12.40
CA ALA A 98 -3.73 -14.93 12.23
C ALA A 98 -3.74 -15.97 11.09
N ALA A 99 -4.89 -16.60 10.82
CA ALA A 99 -5.03 -17.54 9.71
C ALA A 99 -5.11 -16.84 8.34
N ASN A 100 -5.61 -15.60 8.29
CA ASN A 100 -5.79 -14.82 7.06
C ASN A 100 -4.55 -13.99 6.66
N ALA A 101 -3.58 -13.80 7.57
CA ALA A 101 -2.42 -12.91 7.41
C ALA A 101 -1.17 -13.63 6.89
#